data_AF-A0A9E2BNB2-F1
#
_entry.id   AF-A0A9E2BNB2-F1
#
_cell.length_a   1.000
_cell.length_b   1.000
_cell.length_c   1.000
_cell.angle_alpha   90.00
_cell.angle_beta   90.00
_cell.angle_gamma   90.00
#
_symmetry.space_group_name_H-M   'P 1'
#
loop_
_entity.id
_entity.type
_entity.pdbx_description
1 polymer ?
#
loop_
_entity_poly.entity_id
_entity_poly.type
_entity_poly.pdbx_seq_one_letter_code
_entity_poly.pdbx_strand_id
1 'polypeptide(L)'
;MVKTRKLWRRHGIFEKAMRHGVDQCIAAGLVQPEGHVAVDGTLVRANASIHSLKPITPAPVESLDAYLARLEEEDRSFSDGGDEDDSSPSDLHPPDPGPNLSSPDSSSASSGRPPKKPGDFRGERFSNRTHRSITDPDARLDRKSSGQEAHWRYLIHHTVDTRSSVILRT
;
A
#
# COMPACT_ATOMS: atom_id res chain seq x y z
N MET A 1 -10.12 -20.97 0.80
CA MET A 1 -10.49 -20.42 2.14
C MET A 1 -12.00 -20.31 2.43
N VAL A 2 -12.87 -19.97 1.48
CA VAL A 2 -14.31 -19.72 1.76
C VAL A 2 -15.09 -20.96 2.24
N LYS A 3 -14.76 -22.15 1.71
CA LYS A 3 -15.41 -23.43 2.10
C LYS A 3 -15.12 -23.83 3.54
N THR A 4 -13.87 -23.71 3.99
CA THR A 4 -13.42 -24.01 5.36
C THR A 4 -14.13 -23.13 6.40
N ARG A 5 -14.27 -21.83 6.11
CA ARG A 5 -14.96 -20.87 7.00
C ARG A 5 -16.44 -21.22 7.19
N LYS A 6 -17.13 -21.68 6.14
CA LYS A 6 -18.53 -22.15 6.24
C LYS A 6 -18.66 -23.40 7.11
N LEU A 7 -17.74 -24.35 6.97
CA LEU A 7 -17.72 -25.58 7.77
C LEU A 7 -17.48 -25.27 9.25
N TRP A 8 -16.50 -24.42 9.56
CA TRP A 8 -16.20 -24.05 10.95
C TRP A 8 -17.35 -23.30 11.62
N ARG A 9 -18.08 -22.47 10.87
CA ARG A 9 -19.32 -21.85 11.37
C ARG A 9 -20.39 -22.88 11.71
N ARG A 10 -20.62 -23.87 10.83
CA ARG A 10 -21.62 -24.94 11.07
C ARG A 10 -21.35 -25.69 12.38
N HIS A 11 -20.09 -25.88 12.73
CA HIS A 11 -19.69 -26.58 13.96
C HIS A 11 -19.39 -25.64 15.15
N GLY A 12 -19.63 -24.32 15.00
CA GLY A 12 -19.36 -23.33 16.06
C GLY A 12 -17.89 -23.19 16.45
N ILE A 13 -16.96 -23.77 15.69
CA ILE A 13 -15.52 -23.80 16.02
C ILE A 13 -14.96 -22.38 16.03
N PHE A 14 -15.31 -21.59 15.02
CA PHE A 14 -14.89 -20.19 14.93
C PHE A 14 -15.36 -19.38 16.14
N GLU A 15 -16.61 -19.59 16.55
CA GLU A 15 -17.21 -18.87 17.68
C GLU A 15 -16.54 -19.25 19.00
N LYS A 16 -16.32 -20.56 19.24
CA LYS A 16 -15.62 -21.04 20.44
C LYS A 16 -14.19 -20.51 20.52
N ALA A 17 -13.44 -20.56 19.40
CA ALA A 17 -12.07 -20.07 19.35
C ALA A 17 -11.99 -18.55 19.59
N MET A 18 -12.89 -17.78 18.96
CA MET A 18 -12.95 -16.33 19.16
C MET A 18 -13.35 -15.96 20.60
N ARG A 19 -14.40 -16.59 21.14
CA ARG A 19 -14.84 -16.36 22.53
C ARG A 19 -13.73 -16.67 23.51
N HIS A 20 -13.05 -17.82 23.35
CA HIS A 20 -11.93 -18.19 24.21
C HIS A 20 -10.83 -17.11 24.23
N GLY A 21 -10.45 -16.57 23.07
CA GLY A 21 -9.47 -15.49 23.00
C GLY A 21 -9.97 -14.19 23.64
N VAL A 22 -11.22 -13.78 23.39
CA VAL A 22 -11.81 -12.59 23.98
C VAL A 22 -11.93 -12.71 25.50
N ASP A 23 -12.36 -13.88 26.00
CA ASP A 23 -12.49 -14.16 27.43
C ASP A 23 -11.13 -14.09 28.13
N GLN A 24 -10.07 -14.58 27.49
CA GLN A 24 -8.70 -14.43 27.99
C GLN A 24 -8.27 -12.96 28.05
N CYS A 25 -8.59 -12.16 27.03
CA CYS A 25 -8.31 -10.72 27.04
C CYS A 25 -9.09 -9.98 28.13
N ILE A 26 -10.35 -10.34 28.37
CA ILE A 26 -11.15 -9.78 29.48
C ILE A 26 -10.54 -10.17 30.82
N ALA A 27 -10.21 -11.45 31.02
CA ALA A 27 -9.60 -11.95 32.25
C ALA A 27 -8.23 -11.31 32.54
N ALA A 28 -7.47 -10.97 31.50
CA ALA A 28 -6.20 -10.25 31.60
C ALA A 28 -6.37 -8.72 31.74
N GLY A 29 -7.59 -8.20 31.72
CA GLY A 29 -7.87 -6.76 31.82
C GLY A 29 -7.50 -5.95 30.56
N LEU A 30 -7.27 -6.61 29.42
CA LEU A 30 -6.92 -5.96 28.15
C LEU A 30 -8.14 -5.37 27.42
N VAL A 31 -9.35 -5.80 27.80
CA VAL A 31 -10.61 -5.31 27.25
C VAL A 31 -11.47 -4.81 28.40
N GLN A 32 -11.87 -3.55 28.35
CA GLN A 32 -12.84 -2.99 29.29
C GLN A 32 -14.26 -3.35 28.82
N PRO A 33 -15.07 -4.04 29.64
CA PRO A 33 -16.42 -4.46 29.26
C PRO A 33 -17.40 -3.29 29.08
N GLU A 34 -17.07 -2.11 29.62
CA GLU A 34 -17.93 -0.92 29.66
C GLU A 34 -17.36 0.28 28.86
N GLY A 35 -16.36 0.04 28.01
CA GLY A 35 -15.78 1.07 27.14
C GLY A 35 -16.66 1.36 25.93
N HIS A 36 -17.18 2.59 25.83
CA HIS A 36 -17.89 3.05 24.64
C HIS A 36 -16.90 3.74 23.70
N VAL A 37 -16.27 2.95 22.83
CA VAL A 37 -15.34 3.47 21.82
C VAL A 37 -16.01 3.49 20.45
N ALA A 38 -15.91 4.62 19.75
CA ALA A 38 -16.28 4.75 18.35
C ALA A 38 -15.02 4.94 17.50
N VAL A 39 -15.04 4.40 16.29
CA VAL A 39 -14.00 4.64 15.27
C VAL A 39 -14.66 5.38 14.12
N ASP A 40 -14.19 6.60 13.84
CA ASP A 40 -14.62 7.37 12.68
C ASP A 40 -13.53 7.36 11.60
N GLY A 41 -13.96 7.31 10.33
CA GLY A 41 -13.08 7.28 9.18
C GLY A 41 -13.32 8.51 8.31
N THR A 42 -12.30 9.33 8.09
CA THR A 42 -12.40 10.53 7.25
C THR A 42 -11.46 10.47 6.06
N LEU A 43 -11.93 11.00 4.92
CA LEU A 43 -11.17 11.09 3.69
C LEU A 43 -10.53 12.48 3.57
N VAL A 44 -9.23 12.58 3.80
CA VAL A 44 -8.45 13.82 3.65
C VAL A 44 -7.85 13.89 2.26
N ARG A 45 -8.00 15.04 1.59
CA ARG A 45 -7.42 15.25 0.26
C ARG A 45 -5.90 15.39 0.38
N ALA A 46 -5.17 14.61 -0.41
CA ALA A 46 -3.74 14.71 -0.53
C ALA A 46 -3.32 15.91 -1.39
N ASN A 47 -2.11 16.44 -1.15
CA ASN A 47 -1.51 17.47 -1.99
C ASN A 47 -0.88 16.85 -3.25
N ALA A 48 -1.69 16.14 -4.02
CA ALA A 48 -1.25 15.45 -5.22
C ALA A 48 -2.19 15.74 -6.39
N SER A 49 -1.59 15.96 -7.57
CA SER A 49 -2.34 16.23 -8.79
C SER A 49 -2.80 14.93 -9.45
N ILE A 50 -3.99 14.90 -10.05
CA ILE A 50 -4.42 13.75 -10.86
C ILE A 50 -3.50 13.52 -12.08
N HIS A 51 -2.80 14.57 -12.51
CA HIS A 51 -1.80 14.47 -13.58
C HIS A 51 -0.48 13.83 -13.12
N SER A 52 -0.27 13.62 -11.81
CA SER A 52 0.87 12.85 -11.27
C SER A 52 0.65 11.34 -11.30
N LEU A 53 -0.43 10.87 -11.91
CA LEU A 53 -0.80 9.46 -12.01
C LEU A 53 0.17 8.70 -12.91
N LYS A 54 0.85 7.68 -12.36
CA LYS A 54 1.76 6.80 -13.08
C LYS A 54 1.32 5.33 -12.95
N PRO A 55 1.43 4.52 -14.01
CA PRO A 55 1.21 3.09 -13.92
C PRO A 55 2.12 2.44 -12.89
N ILE A 56 1.59 1.50 -12.11
CA ILE A 56 2.38 0.63 -11.26
C ILE A 56 3.02 -0.41 -12.16
N THR A 57 4.33 -0.32 -12.36
CA THR A 57 5.11 -1.38 -12.99
C THR A 57 5.34 -2.45 -11.93
N PRO A 58 4.74 -3.64 -12.04
CA PRO A 58 5.10 -4.74 -11.15
C PRO A 58 6.59 -5.05 -11.36
N ALA A 59 7.31 -5.27 -10.27
CA ALA A 59 8.67 -5.78 -10.38
C ALA A 59 8.64 -7.08 -11.23
N PRO A 60 9.62 -7.28 -12.14
CA PRO A 60 9.75 -8.53 -12.85
C PRO A 60 9.73 -9.69 -11.86
N VAL A 61 8.96 -10.74 -12.15
CA VAL A 61 8.98 -11.96 -11.34
C VAL A 61 10.32 -12.63 -11.62
N GLU A 62 11.30 -12.35 -10.78
CA GLU A 62 12.56 -13.07 -10.79
C GLU A 62 12.29 -14.50 -10.31
N SER A 63 12.94 -15.49 -10.92
CA SER A 63 12.93 -16.83 -10.36
C SER A 63 13.61 -16.79 -8.99
N LEU A 64 13.18 -17.66 -8.07
CA LEU A 64 13.80 -17.76 -6.76
C LEU A 64 15.32 -17.98 -6.88
N ASP A 65 15.76 -18.77 -7.87
CA ASP A 65 17.16 -19.03 -8.17
C ASP A 65 17.92 -17.76 -8.59
N ALA A 66 17.33 -16.90 -9.42
CA ALA A 66 17.95 -15.65 -9.86
C ALA A 66 18.09 -14.65 -8.69
N TYR A 67 17.11 -14.62 -7.79
CA TYR A 67 17.16 -13.81 -6.58
C TYR A 67 18.25 -14.30 -5.61
N LEU A 68 18.34 -15.61 -5.37
CA LEU A 68 19.36 -16.20 -4.51
C LEU A 68 20.78 -16.00 -5.08
N ALA A 69 20.96 -16.12 -6.39
CA ALA A 69 22.25 -15.87 -7.04
C ALA A 69 22.73 -14.43 -6.86
N ARG A 70 21.84 -13.43 -6.95
CA ARG A 70 22.18 -12.04 -6.65
C ARG A 70 22.57 -11.83 -5.20
N LEU A 71 21.81 -12.39 -4.26
CA LEU A 71 22.14 -12.30 -2.83
C LEU A 71 23.50 -12.92 -2.52
N GLU A 72 23.84 -14.06 -3.13
CA GLU A 72 25.17 -14.66 -2.98
C GLU A 72 26.29 -13.79 -3.55
N GLU A 73 26.05 -13.08 -4.65
CA GLU A 73 27.00 -12.11 -5.21
C GLU A 73 27.14 -10.88 -4.30
N GLU A 74 26.04 -10.38 -3.74
CA GLU A 74 26.04 -9.29 -2.76
C GLU A 74 26.82 -9.70 -1.49
N ASP A 75 26.55 -10.88 -0.92
CA ASP A 75 27.27 -11.38 0.26
C ASP A 75 28.77 -11.63 -0.01
N ARG A 76 29.13 -12.09 -1.22
CA ARG A 76 30.54 -12.18 -1.65
C ARG A 76 31.17 -10.79 -1.76
N SER A 77 30.45 -9.80 -2.28
CA SER A 77 30.93 -8.43 -2.38
C SER A 77 31.08 -7.72 -1.03
N PHE A 78 30.34 -8.17 0.01
CA PHE A 78 30.47 -7.69 1.38
C PHE A 78 31.57 -8.40 2.20
N SER A 79 32.06 -9.56 1.77
CA SER A 79 33.03 -10.37 2.52
C SER A 79 34.48 -10.28 2.05
N ASP A 80 34.77 -9.51 0.99
CA ASP A 80 36.14 -9.26 0.48
C ASP A 80 36.82 -8.04 1.13
N GLY A 81 36.35 -7.60 2.30
CA GLY A 81 36.83 -6.39 2.99
C GLY A 81 37.16 -6.59 4.47
N GLY A 82 38.24 -7.32 4.77
CA GLY A 82 39.07 -7.12 5.97
C GLY A 82 40.52 -6.99 5.49
N ASP A 83 41.34 -6.00 5.86
CA ASP A 83 41.39 -5.13 7.04
C ASP A 83 42.06 -3.77 6.66
N GLU A 84 41.97 -2.79 7.59
CA GLU A 84 42.67 -1.48 7.65
C GLU A 84 42.01 -0.25 6.99
N ASP A 85 41.30 0.57 7.78
CA ASP A 85 41.70 1.94 8.19
C ASP A 85 40.51 2.71 8.79
N ASP A 86 40.76 3.34 9.92
CA ASP A 86 39.91 4.27 10.66
C ASP A 86 39.83 5.60 9.90
N SER A 87 38.76 5.79 9.11
CA SER A 87 38.26 7.12 8.75
C SER A 87 36.85 7.00 8.19
N SER A 88 35.88 7.59 8.87
CA SER A 88 34.48 7.66 8.41
C SER A 88 34.35 8.32 7.02
N PRO A 89 33.56 7.74 6.10
CA PRO A 89 33.02 8.50 4.98
C PRO A 89 31.49 8.36 4.89
N SER A 90 30.83 9.50 5.02
CA SER A 90 29.52 9.91 4.50
C SER A 90 28.69 8.90 3.70
N ASP A 91 27.43 8.74 4.12
CA ASP A 91 26.31 8.11 3.43
C ASP A 91 26.28 8.41 1.91
N LEU A 92 26.79 7.48 1.11
CA LEU A 92 26.60 7.49 -0.34
C LEU A 92 25.32 6.72 -0.68
N HIS A 93 24.25 7.48 -0.85
CA HIS A 93 23.03 7.06 -1.51
C HIS A 93 23.35 6.48 -2.90
N PRO A 94 22.75 5.34 -3.33
CA PRO A 94 22.90 4.86 -4.69
C PRO A 94 22.42 5.94 -5.68
N PRO A 95 23.10 6.18 -6.81
CA PRO A 95 22.60 7.10 -7.81
C PRO A 95 21.30 6.54 -8.40
N ASP A 96 20.23 7.33 -8.31
CA ASP A 96 18.98 7.14 -9.05
C ASP A 96 19.30 6.82 -10.52
N PRO A 97 18.81 5.70 -11.09
CA PRO A 97 18.87 5.52 -12.53
C PRO A 97 17.95 6.57 -13.18
N GLY A 98 18.56 7.64 -13.67
CA GLY A 98 17.89 8.69 -14.43
C GLY A 98 17.08 8.12 -15.62
N PRO A 99 16.07 8.86 -16.09
CA PRO A 99 15.09 8.32 -17.03
C PRO A 99 15.72 8.13 -18.40
N ASN A 100 16.05 6.89 -18.77
CA ASN A 100 16.35 6.58 -20.15
C ASN A 100 15.04 6.59 -20.96
N LEU A 101 14.78 7.74 -21.59
CA LEU A 101 13.78 7.93 -22.62
C LEU A 101 14.18 7.15 -23.87
N SER A 102 13.73 5.90 -23.98
CA SER A 102 13.73 5.14 -25.24
C SER A 102 12.63 4.10 -25.19
N SER A 103 11.40 4.52 -25.48
CA SER A 103 10.30 3.59 -25.77
C SER A 103 10.47 3.04 -27.18
N PRO A 104 10.49 1.72 -27.43
CA PRO A 104 10.20 1.19 -28.74
C PRO A 104 8.67 1.08 -28.92
N ASP A 105 8.25 1.35 -30.14
CA ASP A 105 6.88 1.50 -30.61
C ASP A 105 5.91 0.40 -30.18
N SER A 106 4.71 0.88 -29.82
CA SER A 106 3.48 0.12 -29.69
C SER A 106 3.06 -0.53 -31.00
N SER A 107 2.58 -1.79 -30.95
CA SER A 107 1.65 -2.30 -31.96
C SER A 107 0.59 -3.23 -31.37
N SER A 108 -0.59 -2.66 -31.12
CA SER A 108 -1.85 -3.38 -31.34
C SER A 108 -2.95 -2.37 -31.65
N ALA A 109 -3.29 -2.31 -32.94
CA ALA A 109 -4.26 -1.40 -33.53
C ALA A 109 -5.70 -1.64 -33.03
N SER A 110 -6.45 -0.57 -32.76
CA SER A 110 -7.85 -0.47 -33.17
C SER A 110 -8.37 0.99 -33.12
N SER A 111 -8.94 1.42 -34.25
CA SER A 111 -9.72 2.64 -34.51
C SER A 111 -8.96 3.99 -34.51
N GLY A 112 -9.07 4.72 -35.63
CA GLY A 112 -8.36 5.98 -35.93
C GLY A 112 -8.79 7.14 -35.03
N ARG A 113 -8.23 7.21 -33.83
CA ARG A 113 -8.35 8.34 -32.92
C ARG A 113 -6.98 9.03 -32.82
N PRO A 114 -6.90 10.36 -32.97
CA PRO A 114 -5.62 11.07 -32.84
C PRO A 114 -5.01 10.80 -31.46
N PRO A 115 -3.66 10.81 -31.35
CA PRO A 115 -2.98 10.61 -30.07
C PRO A 115 -3.50 11.64 -29.05
N LYS A 116 -3.91 11.15 -27.88
CA LYS A 116 -4.44 12.02 -26.83
C LYS A 116 -3.36 12.97 -26.33
N LYS A 117 -3.76 14.20 -26.03
CA LYS A 117 -2.86 15.17 -25.40
C LYS A 117 -2.50 14.70 -23.98
N PRO A 118 -1.29 14.99 -23.48
CA PRO A 118 -0.95 14.75 -22.07
C PRO A 118 -1.99 15.42 -21.17
N GLY A 119 -2.65 14.63 -20.30
CA GLY A 119 -3.71 15.10 -19.42
C GLY A 119 -5.14 14.98 -19.94
N ASP A 120 -5.37 14.45 -21.16
CA ASP A 120 -6.72 14.08 -21.61
C ASP A 120 -7.10 12.67 -21.14
N PHE A 121 -7.75 12.61 -19.98
CA PHE A 121 -8.18 11.36 -19.34
C PHE A 121 -9.59 10.90 -19.73
N ARG A 122 -10.21 11.53 -20.75
CA ARG A 122 -11.58 11.17 -21.16
C ARG A 122 -11.64 9.72 -21.63
N GLY A 123 -12.52 8.95 -20.98
CA GLY A 123 -12.77 7.53 -21.28
C GLY A 123 -11.77 6.56 -20.65
N GLU A 124 -10.81 7.03 -19.86
CA GLU A 124 -9.84 6.18 -19.18
C GLU A 124 -10.33 5.81 -17.77
N ARG A 125 -10.00 4.59 -17.35
CA ARG A 125 -10.36 4.07 -16.02
C ARG A 125 -9.11 3.78 -15.23
N PHE A 126 -8.85 4.61 -14.24
CA PHE A 126 -7.75 4.42 -13.30
C PHE A 126 -8.23 3.73 -12.03
N SER A 127 -7.32 2.99 -11.40
CA SER A 127 -7.57 2.30 -10.14
C SER A 127 -6.30 2.22 -9.30
N ASN A 128 -6.44 2.11 -7.99
CA ASN A 128 -5.30 1.95 -7.07
C ASN A 128 -4.46 0.70 -7.32
N ARG A 129 -5.00 -0.29 -8.07
CA ARG A 129 -4.23 -1.49 -8.47
C ARG A 129 -3.29 -1.21 -9.64
N THR A 130 -3.68 -0.29 -10.52
CA THR A 130 -2.98 -0.05 -11.78
C THR A 130 -2.13 1.22 -11.77
N HIS A 131 -2.43 2.18 -10.89
CA HIS A 131 -1.77 3.47 -10.87
C HIS A 131 -1.52 3.98 -9.45
N ARG A 132 -0.46 4.80 -9.32
CA ARG A 132 -0.05 5.48 -8.08
C ARG A 132 0.30 6.94 -8.40
N SER A 133 0.21 7.84 -7.43
CA SER A 133 0.74 9.20 -7.61
C SER A 133 2.26 9.17 -7.51
N ILE A 134 2.92 9.93 -8.39
CA ILE A 134 4.38 10.16 -8.32
C ILE A 134 4.70 11.11 -7.17
N THR A 135 3.89 12.15 -6.97
CA THR A 135 4.14 13.19 -5.96
C THR A 135 3.82 12.72 -4.55
N ASP A 136 2.93 11.75 -4.42
CA ASP A 136 2.49 11.22 -3.13
C ASP A 136 2.11 9.74 -3.25
N PRO A 137 3.09 8.83 -3.17
CA PRO A 137 2.84 7.42 -3.41
C PRO A 137 1.79 6.84 -2.45
N ASP A 138 1.73 7.30 -1.22
CA ASP A 138 0.87 6.70 -0.19
C ASP A 138 -0.60 7.10 -0.32
N ALA A 139 -0.90 8.18 -1.03
CA ALA A 139 -2.26 8.57 -1.35
C ALA A 139 -2.94 7.59 -2.31
N ARG A 140 -4.25 7.41 -2.11
CA ARG A 140 -5.09 6.53 -2.93
C ARG A 140 -6.14 7.33 -3.69
N LEU A 141 -6.45 6.87 -4.89
CA LEU A 141 -7.54 7.40 -5.70
C LEU A 141 -8.88 6.99 -5.06
N ASP A 142 -9.64 7.98 -4.58
CA ASP A 142 -10.88 7.78 -3.83
C ASP A 142 -11.95 8.84 -4.18
N ARG A 143 -13.23 8.45 -4.07
CA ARG A 143 -14.42 9.28 -4.31
C ARG A 143 -15.20 9.45 -3.01
N LYS A 144 -15.47 10.70 -2.62
CA LYS A 144 -16.26 11.00 -1.42
C LYS A 144 -17.69 10.48 -1.50
N SER A 145 -18.28 10.46 -2.70
CA SER A 145 -19.62 9.90 -2.94
C SER A 145 -19.76 9.43 -4.38
N SER A 146 -20.85 8.70 -4.66
CA SER A 146 -21.20 8.30 -6.03
C SER A 146 -21.38 9.53 -6.92
N GLY A 147 -20.79 9.51 -8.11
CA GLY A 147 -20.86 10.61 -9.08
C GLY A 147 -19.86 11.76 -8.86
N GLN A 148 -19.12 11.78 -7.74
CA GLN A 148 -18.04 12.74 -7.55
C GLN A 148 -16.75 12.27 -8.23
N GLU A 149 -15.93 13.23 -8.64
CA GLU A 149 -14.62 12.94 -9.20
C GLU A 149 -13.70 12.29 -8.15
N ALA A 150 -12.79 11.45 -8.63
CA ALA A 150 -11.83 10.81 -7.76
C ALA A 150 -10.62 11.73 -7.56
N HIS A 151 -10.17 11.86 -6.32
CA HIS A 151 -8.94 12.57 -5.99
C HIS A 151 -7.99 11.64 -5.24
N TRP A 152 -6.72 12.05 -5.17
CA TRP A 152 -5.77 11.48 -4.23
C TRP A 152 -6.19 11.84 -2.81
N ARG A 153 -6.39 10.82 -1.97
CA ARG A 153 -6.86 10.96 -0.60
C ARG A 153 -6.17 9.97 0.32
N TYR A 154 -6.11 10.34 1.58
CA TYR A 154 -5.80 9.45 2.70
C TYR A 154 -7.08 9.11 3.43
N LEU A 155 -7.21 7.85 3.83
CA LEU A 155 -8.24 7.42 4.78
C LEU A 155 -7.62 7.46 6.17
N ILE A 156 -8.08 8.41 6.98
CA ILE A 156 -7.62 8.61 8.35
C ILE A 156 -8.67 8.04 9.28
N HIS A 157 -8.23 7.31 10.30
CA HIS A 157 -9.09 6.74 11.32
C HIS A 157 -8.85 7.45 12.65
N HIS A 158 -9.91 7.80 13.36
CA HIS A 158 -9.85 8.38 14.70
C HIS A 158 -10.64 7.52 15.66
N THR A 159 -10.03 7.23 16.80
CA THR A 159 -10.67 6.49 17.89
C THR A 159 -11.11 7.46 18.98
N VAL A 160 -12.40 7.47 19.29
CA VAL A 160 -13.02 8.39 20.25
C VAL A 160 -13.67 7.59 21.38
N ASP A 161 -13.39 7.97 22.62
CA ASP A 161 -14.21 7.54 23.75
C ASP A 161 -15.46 8.42 23.80
N THR A 162 -16.61 7.83 23.48
CA THR A 162 -17.87 8.57 23.37
C THR A 162 -18.44 8.94 24.74
N ARG A 163 -17.97 8.31 25.84
CA ARG A 163 -18.40 8.66 27.20
C ARG A 163 -17.71 9.92 27.69
N SER A 164 -16.40 10.02 27.49
CA SER A 164 -15.60 11.17 27.93
C SER A 164 -15.51 12.29 26.87
N SER A 165 -15.96 12.03 25.64
CA SER A 165 -15.78 12.94 24.49
C SER A 165 -14.31 13.27 24.20
N VAL A 166 -13.41 12.32 24.44
CA VAL A 166 -11.96 12.49 24.24
C VAL A 166 -11.48 11.62 23.07
N ILE A 167 -10.58 12.16 22.25
CA ILE A 167 -9.87 11.41 21.21
C ILE A 167 -8.75 10.62 21.89
N LEU A 168 -8.78 9.29 21.76
CA LEU A 168 -7.84 8.40 22.45
C LEU A 168 -6.49 8.35 21.72
N ARG A 169 -6.52 7.99 20.43
CA ARG A 169 -5.32 7.81 19.60
C ARG A 169 -5.66 8.04 18.13
N THR A 170 -4.85 8.88 17.49
CA THR A 170 -4.79 9.11 16.04
C THR A 170 -3.74 8.20 15.39
#